data_AF-A0A957P437-F1
#
_entry.id   AF-A0A957P437-F1
#
_cell.length_a   1.000
_cell.length_b   1.000
_cell.length_c   1.000
_cell.angle_alpha   90.00
_cell.angle_beta   90.00
_cell.angle_gamma   90.00
#
_symmetry.space_group_name_H-M   'P 1'
#
loop_
_entity.id
_entity.type
_entity.pdbx_description
1 polymer ?
#
loop_
_entity_poly.entity_id
_entity_poly.type
_entity_poly.pdbx_seq_one_letter_code
_entity_poly.pdbx_strand_id
1 'polypeptide(L)'
;MQHIESNLSSKQPRNLPPPTYAARANQRKALLIGGGYLCAVILVVGLGSNFLYNWARQRIVQSSPLNALQEINVADNPVFATQDEPVVAVAQADQSAAPEESNRTSVTSQHAINVLLLGTDARPEDTEAARTDTIILLTLDPQSKTGGM
;
A
#
# COMPACT_ATOMS: atom_id res chain seq x y z
N MET A 1 92.49 -34.81 -18.99
CA MET A 1 91.56 -35.95 -18.84
C MET A 1 90.43 -35.50 -17.92
N GLN A 2 89.25 -35.34 -18.52
CA GLN A 2 88.00 -34.96 -17.88
C GLN A 2 87.53 -36.13 -17.00
N HIS A 3 87.08 -35.85 -15.77
CA HIS A 3 86.20 -36.77 -15.05
C HIS A 3 84.92 -36.02 -14.69
N ILE A 4 83.87 -36.38 -15.42
CA ILE A 4 82.47 -36.01 -15.23
C ILE A 4 81.81 -37.22 -14.59
N GLU A 5 81.38 -37.16 -13.32
CA GLU A 5 80.37 -38.06 -12.74
C GLU A 5 79.66 -37.29 -11.61
N SER A 6 78.49 -36.69 -11.91
CA SER A 6 77.12 -37.24 -11.75
C SER A 6 76.54 -37.00 -10.34
N ASN A 7 76.06 -35.77 -10.16
CA ASN A 7 75.33 -35.32 -8.97
C ASN A 7 73.88 -35.86 -9.02
N LEU A 8 73.66 -37.06 -8.48
CA LEU A 8 72.33 -37.65 -8.31
C LEU A 8 71.58 -36.92 -7.19
N SER A 9 70.83 -35.88 -7.59
CA SER A 9 69.85 -35.19 -6.76
C SER A 9 68.72 -36.14 -6.38
N SER A 10 68.81 -36.68 -5.17
CA SER A 10 67.77 -37.50 -4.55
C SER A 10 66.55 -36.63 -4.22
N LYS A 11 65.50 -36.72 -5.05
CA LYS A 11 64.18 -36.17 -4.74
C LYS A 11 63.66 -36.82 -3.47
N GLN A 12 63.74 -36.11 -2.34
CA GLN A 12 63.04 -36.50 -1.12
C GLN A 12 61.52 -36.61 -1.40
N PRO A 13 60.85 -37.65 -0.90
CA PRO A 13 59.39 -37.71 -0.94
C PRO A 13 58.84 -36.57 -0.10
N ARG A 14 58.05 -35.68 -0.71
CA ARG A 14 57.26 -34.69 0.03
C ARG A 14 56.28 -35.45 0.91
N ASN A 15 56.54 -35.48 2.21
CA ASN A 15 55.56 -35.87 3.20
C ASN A 15 54.39 -34.88 3.12
N LEU A 16 53.29 -35.25 2.45
CA LEU A 16 52.03 -34.56 2.60
C LEU A 16 51.50 -34.88 4.00
N PRO A 17 51.12 -33.87 4.81
CA PRO A 17 50.48 -34.13 6.09
C PRO A 17 49.15 -34.88 5.86
N PRO A 18 48.77 -35.81 6.76
CA PRO A 18 47.50 -36.52 6.64
C PRO A 18 46.33 -35.53 6.70
N PRO A 19 45.23 -35.76 5.95
CA PRO A 19 44.05 -34.93 6.06
C PRO A 19 43.51 -35.00 7.50
N THR A 20 43.63 -33.91 8.23
CA THR A 20 43.19 -33.84 9.62
C THR A 20 41.66 -33.95 9.69
N TYR A 21 41.15 -35.03 10.25
CA TYR A 21 39.72 -35.28 10.50
C TYR A 21 39.02 -34.16 11.30
N ALA A 22 39.79 -33.33 12.02
CA ALA A 22 39.30 -32.16 12.75
C ALA A 22 38.67 -31.06 11.88
N ALA A 23 39.00 -31.01 10.57
CA ALA A 23 38.47 -29.98 9.67
C ALA A 23 36.94 -30.10 9.47
N ARG A 24 36.39 -31.32 9.49
CA ARG A 24 34.95 -31.56 9.25
C ARG A 24 34.06 -31.15 10.42
N ALA A 25 34.55 -31.28 11.66
CA ALA A 25 33.78 -30.91 12.86
C ALA A 25 33.62 -29.39 12.98
N ASN A 26 34.66 -28.64 12.64
CA ASN A 26 34.64 -27.17 12.67
C ASN A 26 33.82 -26.57 11.51
N GLN A 27 33.79 -27.24 10.35
CA GLN A 27 32.92 -26.85 9.23
C GLN A 27 31.43 -26.95 9.56
N ARG A 28 30.99 -27.97 10.31
CA ARG A 28 29.59 -28.10 10.75
C ARG A 28 29.17 -26.99 11.70
N LYS A 29 30.04 -26.58 12.63
CA LYS A 29 29.78 -25.46 13.55
C LYS A 29 29.66 -24.13 12.80
N ALA A 30 30.54 -23.88 11.84
CA ALA A 30 30.50 -22.66 11.02
C ALA A 30 29.22 -22.59 10.15
N LEU A 31 28.78 -23.72 9.59
CA LEU A 31 27.51 -23.80 8.86
C LEU A 31 26.28 -23.53 9.73
N LEU A 32 26.26 -24.05 10.97
CA LEU A 32 25.16 -23.80 11.91
C LEU A 32 25.10 -22.34 12.36
N ILE A 33 26.25 -21.71 12.62
CA ILE A 33 26.30 -20.30 13.01
C ILE A 33 25.91 -19.40 11.83
N GLY A 34 26.47 -19.64 10.65
CA GLY A 34 26.14 -18.87 9.45
C GLY A 34 24.69 -19.03 9.02
N GLY A 35 24.17 -20.27 9.03
CA GLY A 35 22.77 -20.56 8.75
C GLY A 35 21.82 -19.95 9.78
N GLY A 36 22.18 -20.02 11.07
CA GLY A 36 21.42 -19.38 12.14
C GLY A 36 21.34 -17.87 12.00
N TYR A 37 22.47 -17.22 11.66
CA TYR A 37 22.50 -15.79 11.38
C TYR A 37 21.62 -15.41 10.20
N LEU A 38 21.70 -16.15 9.09
CA LEU A 38 20.86 -15.91 7.92
C LEU A 38 19.37 -16.02 8.25
N CYS A 39 18.97 -17.08 8.97
CA CYS A 39 17.60 -17.26 9.43
C CYS A 39 17.14 -16.12 10.34
N ALA A 40 17.99 -15.67 11.26
CA ALA A 40 17.67 -14.54 12.14
C ALA A 40 17.44 -13.24 11.35
N VAL A 41 18.29 -12.95 10.36
CA VAL A 41 18.12 -11.79 9.47
C VAL A 41 16.79 -11.87 8.71
N ILE A 42 16.47 -13.02 8.12
CA ILE A 42 15.21 -13.20 7.38
C ILE A 42 14.01 -13.03 8.31
N LEU A 43 14.06 -13.56 9.54
CA LEU A 43 12.98 -13.38 10.52
C LEU A 43 12.79 -11.92 10.90
N VAL A 44 13.88 -11.19 11.17
CA VAL A 44 13.80 -9.76 11.53
C VAL A 44 13.24 -8.95 10.37
N VAL A 45 13.73 -9.17 9.15
CA VAL A 45 13.24 -8.46 7.95
C VAL A 45 11.79 -8.82 7.66
N GLY A 46 11.41 -10.09 7.71
CA GLY A 46 10.05 -10.55 7.46
C GLY A 46 9.05 -10.00 8.48
N LEU A 47 9.34 -10.14 9.78
CA LEU A 47 8.48 -9.63 10.85
C LEU A 47 8.42 -8.10 10.85
N GLY A 48 9.56 -7.43 10.67
CA GLY A 48 9.64 -5.98 10.58
C GLY A 48 8.85 -5.43 9.39
N SER A 49 8.94 -6.09 8.23
CA SER A 49 8.17 -5.70 7.03
C SER A 49 6.67 -5.88 7.23
N ASN A 50 6.25 -6.99 7.85
CA ASN A 50 4.84 -7.24 8.13
C ASN A 50 4.27 -6.23 9.14
N PHE A 51 5.03 -5.93 10.20
CA PHE A 51 4.68 -4.91 11.18
C PHE A 51 4.57 -3.53 10.53
N LEU A 52 5.57 -3.13 9.74
CA LEU A 52 5.57 -1.83 9.05
C LEU A 52 4.42 -1.71 8.06
N TYR A 53 4.13 -2.78 7.31
CA TYR A 53 3.00 -2.83 6.39
C TYR A 53 1.65 -2.65 7.12
N ASN A 54 1.44 -3.38 8.21
CA ASN A 54 0.21 -3.27 8.98
C ASN A 54 0.07 -1.89 9.65
N TRP A 55 1.16 -1.34 10.18
CA TRP A 55 1.19 -0.01 10.76
C TRP A 55 0.88 1.07 9.72
N ALA A 56 1.52 0.99 8.55
CA ALA A 56 1.28 1.93 7.45
C ALA A 56 -0.19 1.84 6.98
N ARG A 57 -0.73 0.63 6.84
CA ARG A 57 -2.13 0.43 6.45
C ARG A 57 -3.10 1.01 7.47
N GLN A 58 -2.91 0.72 8.76
CA GLN A 58 -3.76 1.28 9.82
C GLN A 58 -3.71 2.80 9.81
N ARG A 59 -2.51 3.38 9.74
CA ARG A 59 -2.34 4.82 9.79
C ARG A 59 -2.94 5.52 8.58
N ILE A 60 -2.64 5.06 7.36
CA ILE A 60 -3.08 5.72 6.11
C ILE A 60 -4.57 5.51 5.84
N VAL A 61 -5.11 4.32 6.11
CA VAL A 61 -6.53 4.02 5.84
C VAL A 61 -7.43 4.63 6.91
N GLN A 62 -7.05 4.57 8.19
CA GLN A 62 -7.91 5.07 9.28
C GLN A 62 -7.77 6.57 9.51
N SER A 63 -6.66 7.21 9.12
CA SER A 63 -6.54 8.68 9.17
C SER A 63 -7.08 9.38 7.93
N SER A 64 -7.61 8.63 6.95
CA SER A 64 -8.14 9.24 5.74
C SER A 64 -9.55 9.80 6.00
N PRO A 65 -9.79 11.09 5.73
CA PRO A 65 -11.12 11.69 5.83
C PRO A 65 -12.13 11.08 4.83
N LEU A 66 -11.68 10.25 3.88
CA LEU A 66 -12.56 9.48 2.99
C LEU A 66 -13.36 8.39 3.73
N ASN A 67 -12.86 7.86 4.85
CA ASN A 67 -13.62 6.91 5.66
C ASN A 67 -14.83 7.59 6.33
N ALA A 68 -14.73 8.89 6.65
CA ALA A 68 -15.84 9.67 7.17
C ALA A 68 -16.93 9.93 6.12
N LEU A 69 -16.61 9.90 4.82
CA LEU A 69 -17.61 10.01 3.75
C LEU A 69 -18.46 8.74 3.60
N GLN A 70 -17.93 7.58 4.04
CA GLN A 70 -18.65 6.31 3.99
C GLN A 70 -19.67 6.18 5.15
N GLU A 71 -19.51 6.98 6.21
CA GLU A 71 -20.41 7.09 7.36
C GLU A 71 -21.40 8.28 7.22
N ILE A 72 -21.40 9.00 6.10
CA ILE A 72 -22.53 9.88 5.76
C ILE A 72 -23.68 8.96 5.32
N ASN A 73 -24.33 8.39 6.33
CA ASN A 73 -25.61 7.73 6.23
C ASN A 73 -26.65 8.79 5.85
N VAL A 74 -26.96 8.89 4.55
CA VAL A 74 -27.98 9.79 3.99
C VAL A 74 -29.39 9.50 4.54
N ALA A 75 -29.56 8.44 5.35
CA ALA A 75 -30.84 8.07 5.94
C ALA A 75 -31.28 8.93 7.14
N ASP A 76 -30.39 9.74 7.74
CA ASP A 76 -30.68 10.46 9.00
C ASP A 76 -30.88 11.97 8.86
N ASN A 77 -31.40 12.44 7.72
CA ASN A 77 -31.82 13.83 7.57
C ASN A 77 -33.36 13.98 7.58
N PRO A 78 -34.05 13.88 8.74
CA PRO A 78 -35.43 14.34 8.86
C PRO A 78 -35.42 15.86 9.11
N VAL A 79 -34.99 16.67 8.14
CA VAL A 79 -35.11 18.15 8.24
C VAL A 79 -36.39 18.67 7.59
N PHE A 80 -37.26 17.79 7.10
CA PHE A 80 -38.60 18.17 6.65
C PHE A 80 -39.68 17.33 7.34
N ALA A 81 -39.73 17.41 8.67
CA ALA A 81 -40.89 16.99 9.44
C ALA A 81 -41.53 18.24 10.09
N THR A 82 -42.72 18.56 9.57
CA THR A 82 -43.84 19.21 10.27
C THR A 82 -43.73 20.71 10.53
N GLN A 83 -44.28 21.50 9.60
CA GLN A 83 -45.05 22.69 9.94
C GLN A 83 -46.51 22.40 9.59
N ASP A 84 -47.30 22.10 10.61
CA ASP A 84 -48.75 22.04 10.56
C ASP A 84 -49.35 23.47 10.62
N GLU A 85 -50.54 23.58 10.01
CA GLU A 85 -51.53 24.68 9.95
C GLU A 85 -51.44 25.77 8.85
N PRO A 86 -52.59 26.28 8.37
CA PRO A 86 -53.87 25.61 8.09
C PRO A 86 -54.40 25.90 6.66
N VAL A 87 -55.47 25.18 6.31
CA VAL A 87 -56.19 25.11 5.05
C VAL A 87 -56.55 26.48 4.45
N VAL A 88 -56.09 26.75 3.22
CA VAL A 88 -56.81 27.59 2.25
C VAL A 88 -56.98 26.81 0.96
N ALA A 89 -58.21 26.42 0.69
CA ALA A 89 -58.61 25.75 -0.54
C ALA A 89 -58.49 26.70 -1.73
N VAL A 90 -57.73 26.31 -2.75
CA VAL A 90 -57.89 26.81 -4.12
C VAL A 90 -57.95 25.59 -5.03
N ALA A 91 -59.11 25.41 -5.67
CA ALA A 91 -59.40 24.34 -6.61
C ALA A 91 -58.97 24.73 -8.03
N GLN A 92 -58.40 23.76 -8.78
CA GLN A 92 -58.56 23.50 -10.23
C GLN A 92 -57.48 22.47 -10.64
N ALA A 93 -57.80 21.19 -10.79
CA ALA A 93 -58.47 20.52 -11.92
C ALA A 93 -57.55 20.22 -13.14
N ASP A 94 -57.26 18.93 -13.28
CA ASP A 94 -57.16 18.10 -14.50
C ASP A 94 -55.86 17.86 -15.29
N GLN A 95 -55.75 16.57 -15.64
CA GLN A 95 -55.04 15.89 -16.76
C GLN A 95 -53.57 15.46 -16.59
N SER A 96 -53.34 14.14 -16.43
CA SER A 96 -53.19 13.19 -17.56
C SER A 96 -52.35 11.94 -17.22
N ALA A 97 -52.93 10.77 -17.50
CA ALA A 97 -52.38 9.43 -17.79
C ALA A 97 -50.96 8.99 -17.33
N ALA A 98 -50.92 7.80 -16.71
CA ALA A 98 -49.76 6.98 -16.36
C ALA A 98 -48.89 6.54 -17.58
N PRO A 99 -47.66 6.03 -17.37
CA PRO A 99 -47.49 4.66 -16.88
C PRO A 99 -46.48 4.53 -15.73
N GLU A 100 -46.67 3.48 -14.92
CA GLU A 100 -45.68 3.01 -13.95
C GLU A 100 -44.38 2.63 -14.67
N GLU A 101 -43.30 3.37 -14.43
CA GLU A 101 -41.99 3.04 -14.94
C GLU A 101 -41.06 2.59 -13.81
N SER A 102 -40.99 1.27 -13.72
CA SER A 102 -39.77 0.50 -13.50
C SER A 102 -39.00 0.82 -12.21
N ASN A 103 -39.20 -0.08 -11.23
CA ASN A 103 -38.21 -0.57 -10.28
C ASN A 103 -36.77 -0.24 -10.69
N ARG A 104 -36.26 0.95 -10.31
CA ARG A 104 -34.85 1.28 -10.43
C ARG A 104 -34.15 0.52 -9.32
N THR A 105 -33.86 -0.75 -9.59
CA THR A 105 -32.72 -1.44 -8.99
C THR A 105 -31.55 -0.48 -9.14
N SER A 106 -31.19 0.21 -8.05
CA SER A 106 -29.96 0.98 -7.95
C SER A 106 -28.83 -0.03 -8.01
N VAL A 107 -28.51 -0.48 -9.22
CA VAL A 107 -27.21 -1.03 -9.51
C VAL A 107 -26.29 0.16 -9.35
N THR A 108 -25.71 0.30 -8.15
CA THR A 108 -24.62 1.23 -7.91
C THR A 108 -23.45 0.74 -8.76
N SER A 109 -23.44 1.16 -10.02
CA SER A 109 -22.26 1.12 -10.86
C SER A 109 -21.27 2.05 -10.17
N GLN A 110 -20.37 1.46 -9.39
CA GLN A 110 -19.28 2.18 -8.75
C GLN A 110 -18.37 2.69 -9.87
N HIS A 111 -18.58 3.94 -10.28
CA HIS A 111 -17.78 4.59 -11.32
C HIS A 111 -16.46 5.09 -10.71
N ALA A 112 -15.46 5.30 -11.57
CA ALA A 112 -14.21 5.95 -11.16
C ALA A 112 -14.46 7.39 -10.69
N ILE A 113 -13.81 7.77 -9.60
CA ILE A 113 -13.91 9.07 -8.93
C ILE A 113 -12.64 9.85 -9.24
N ASN A 114 -12.78 11.04 -9.84
CA ASN A 114 -11.66 11.93 -10.13
C ASN A 114 -11.65 13.10 -9.15
N VAL A 115 -10.56 13.26 -8.41
CA VAL A 115 -10.36 14.34 -7.44
C VAL A 115 -9.24 15.25 -7.94
N LEU A 116 -9.53 16.53 -8.10
CA LEU A 116 -8.55 17.55 -8.44
C LEU A 116 -8.02 18.19 -7.16
N LEU A 117 -6.73 18.05 -6.90
CA LEU A 117 -6.04 18.67 -5.78
C LEU A 117 -5.22 19.86 -6.31
N LEU A 118 -5.46 21.04 -5.72
CA LEU A 118 -4.76 22.26 -6.04
C LEU A 118 -4.01 22.75 -4.79
N GLY A 119 -2.69 22.86 -4.90
CA GLY A 119 -1.84 23.48 -3.88
C GLY A 119 -1.57 24.93 -4.26
N THR A 120 -2.01 25.86 -3.42
CA THR A 120 -1.72 27.29 -3.55
C THR A 120 -0.83 27.74 -2.40
N ASP A 121 0.19 28.55 -2.68
CA ASP A 121 1.01 29.22 -1.65
C ASP A 121 0.36 30.52 -1.12
N ALA A 122 -0.95 30.68 -1.35
CA ALA A 122 -1.70 31.83 -0.86
C ALA A 122 -2.18 31.60 0.57
N ARG A 123 -1.99 32.60 1.41
CA ARG A 123 -2.51 32.64 2.77
C ARG A 123 -3.88 33.30 2.78
N PRO A 124 -4.76 33.00 3.76
CA PRO A 124 -6.10 33.57 3.82
C PRO A 124 -6.13 35.11 3.88
N GLU A 125 -5.07 35.74 4.39
CA GLU A 125 -4.90 37.19 4.45
C GLU A 125 -4.46 37.83 3.12
N ASP A 126 -4.04 37.05 2.13
CA ASP A 126 -3.57 37.58 0.86
C ASP A 126 -4.76 38.07 0.01
N THR A 127 -4.68 39.32 -0.45
CA THR A 127 -5.75 39.95 -1.24
C THR A 127 -5.60 39.68 -2.74
N GLU A 128 -4.46 39.11 -3.14
CA GLU A 128 -4.14 38.79 -4.53
C GLU A 128 -4.72 37.42 -4.93
N ALA A 129 -4.95 37.23 -6.23
CA ALA A 129 -5.43 35.94 -6.73
C ALA A 129 -4.37 34.85 -6.47
N ALA A 130 -4.78 33.79 -5.77
CA ALA A 130 -3.91 32.70 -5.39
C ALA A 130 -3.27 32.03 -6.62
N ARG A 131 -1.94 31.94 -6.62
CA ARG A 131 -1.20 31.16 -7.62
C ARG A 131 -1.14 29.70 -7.20
N THR A 132 -1.48 28.81 -8.12
CA THR A 132 -1.39 27.36 -7.90
C THR A 132 -0.01 26.88 -8.29
N ASP A 133 0.75 26.38 -7.31
CA ASP A 133 2.09 25.81 -7.53
C ASP A 133 2.04 24.29 -7.77
N THR A 134 0.93 23.63 -7.40
CA THR A 134 0.77 22.18 -7.56
C THR A 134 -0.63 21.82 -8.04
N ILE A 135 -0.71 21.02 -9.10
CA ILE A 135 -1.95 20.47 -9.64
C ILE A 135 -1.79 18.95 -9.71
N ILE A 136 -2.66 18.21 -9.03
CA ILE A 136 -2.65 16.74 -9.01
C ILE A 136 -4.08 16.25 -9.32
N LEU A 137 -4.21 15.32 -10.27
CA LEU A 137 -5.47 14.65 -10.57
C LEU A 137 -5.43 13.23 -10.03
N LEU A 138 -6.10 12.98 -8.92
CA LEU A 138 -6.21 11.66 -8.32
C LEU A 138 -7.44 10.94 -8.89
N THR A 139 -7.21 9.85 -9.61
CA THR A 139 -8.26 8.95 -10.12
C THR A 139 -8.36 7.73 -9.21
N LEU A 140 -9.55 7.47 -8.67
CA LEU A 140 -9.84 6.33 -7.81
C LEU A 140 -10.86 5.43 -8.50
N ASP A 141 -10.50 4.17 -8.75
CA ASP A 141 -11.43 3.17 -9.27
C ASP A 141 -11.85 2.20 -8.14
N PRO A 142 -13.06 2.34 -7.60
CA PRO A 142 -13.58 1.45 -6.56
C PRO A 142 -13.80 0.00 -7.02
N GLN A 143 -13.96 -0.26 -8.33
CA GLN A 143 -14.16 -1.62 -8.84
C GLN A 143 -12.85 -2.41 -8.86
N SER A 144 -11.80 -1.82 -9.44
CA SER A 144 -10.47 -2.44 -9.43
C SER A 144 -9.72 -2.25 -8.11
N LYS A 145 -10.25 -1.41 -7.21
CA LYS A 145 -9.59 -0.99 -5.95
C LYS A 145 -8.20 -0.39 -6.21
N THR A 146 -8.07 0.33 -7.31
CA THR A 146 -6.84 1.01 -7.69
C THR A 146 -7.03 2.52 -7.60
N GLY A 147 -5.92 3.23 -7.39
CA GLY A 147 -5.88 4.68 -7.42
C GLY A 147 -4.56 5.15 -8.02
N GLY A 148 -4.60 6.22 -8.81
CA GLY A 148 -3.44 6.78 -9.48
C GLY A 148 -3.50 8.31 -9.54
N MET A 149 -2.34 8.95 -9.63
CA MET A 149 -2.16 10.40 -9.80
C MET A 149 -1.43 10.69 -11.10
#